data_AF-A0A1C6EZ58-F1
#
_entry.id   AF-A0A1C6EZ58-F1
#
_cell.length_a   1.000
_cell.length_b   1.000
_cell.length_c   1.000
_cell.angle_alpha   90.00
_cell.angle_beta   90.00
_cell.angle_gamma   90.00
#
_symmetry.space_group_name_H-M   'P 1'
#
loop_
_entity.id
_entity.type
_entity.pdbx_description
1 polymer ?
#
loop_
_entity_poly.entity_id
_entity_poly.type
_entity_poly.pdbx_seq_one_letter_code
_entity_poly.pdbx_strand_id
1 'polypeptide(L)'
;MKRKVYLAALVMCMALAVNGCGSDKETTSTESESTATEQQAEDSAEEEEVQKPYTDSTGATRLVSVDNVEKYVTIADYKGITLDNSVPEVTDEDIENRIAENLKDNSVEVTDENAVIQNGDTATINFVGTKDGEAFEGGTGNNYDLVIGSGTMIPGFEEGIVGMKKGETKDVPVTFPESYRNSELAGQDAVFQITVQSFKRPPELTDDWVAANTDYKTIDEYKASVRAQLEQEAQDQADSSLRSTAWNTVYTNSEVVEYPEKDVEEAVKTFKKQAEAYAKQGNMELEDFVESQGVSMDDFEAQCQQYAQAKVKQNLLIQGIMDAEGMTLEDEESLAIQNQLVEQYASGDLAVLIDTYGQVAVDESIGLMRVQDFIIANANYDQTAADTSAEGEDAQAAEGTEAADHADGSTTDGQSTDGGDTAEEQEAGATADTGTAADASTDTQDDGIEN
;
A
#
# COMPACT_ATOMS: atom_id res chain seq x y z
N MET A 1 -0.24 27.58 4.60
CA MET A 1 0.02 26.30 3.90
C MET A 1 -0.66 25.07 4.52
N LYS A 2 -1.47 25.17 5.60
CA LYS A 2 -2.15 24.02 6.24
C LYS A 2 -3.61 23.75 5.78
N ARG A 3 -4.17 24.56 4.87
CA ARG A 3 -5.59 24.45 4.43
C ARG A 3 -5.83 23.53 3.22
N LYS A 4 -4.77 22.99 2.60
CA LYS A 4 -4.86 22.14 1.39
C LYS A 4 -4.77 20.64 1.66
N VAL A 5 -4.48 20.24 2.90
CA VAL A 5 -4.26 18.83 3.27
C VAL A 5 -5.58 18.09 3.50
N TYR A 6 -6.63 18.80 3.93
CA TYR A 6 -7.92 18.19 4.29
C TYR A 6 -8.81 17.86 3.07
N LEU A 7 -8.76 18.69 2.03
CA LEU A 7 -9.46 18.45 0.76
C LEU A 7 -8.93 17.19 0.06
N ALA A 8 -7.63 16.91 0.21
CA ALA A 8 -7.04 15.65 -0.20
C ALA A 8 -7.55 14.51 0.70
N ALA A 9 -7.60 14.67 2.02
CA ALA A 9 -8.05 13.61 2.94
C ALA A 9 -9.53 13.22 2.79
N LEU A 10 -10.46 14.16 2.56
CA LEU A 10 -11.89 13.84 2.38
C LEU A 10 -12.21 13.27 1.00
N VAL A 11 -11.47 13.68 -0.04
CA VAL A 11 -11.55 13.08 -1.38
C VAL A 11 -10.83 11.71 -1.42
N MET A 12 -9.74 11.54 -0.66
CA MET A 12 -8.95 10.31 -0.56
C MET A 12 -9.61 9.26 0.35
N CYS A 13 -10.36 9.66 1.40
CA CYS A 13 -11.20 8.76 2.18
C CYS A 13 -12.37 8.16 1.38
N MET A 14 -12.73 8.74 0.23
CA MET A 14 -13.74 8.17 -0.69
C MET A 14 -13.12 7.41 -1.87
N ALA A 15 -11.81 7.49 -2.07
CA ALA A 15 -11.10 6.78 -3.14
C ALA A 15 -10.24 5.60 -2.64
N LEU A 16 -10.07 5.42 -1.33
CA LEU A 16 -9.29 4.32 -0.74
C LEU A 16 -10.09 3.58 0.32
N ALA A 17 -10.88 2.61 -0.13
CA ALA A 17 -11.38 1.54 0.73
C ALA A 17 -11.28 0.18 0.02
N VAL A 18 -10.15 -0.11 -0.64
CA VAL A 18 -9.71 -1.49 -0.86
C VAL A 18 -8.19 -1.53 -0.76
N ASN A 19 -7.71 -1.81 0.45
CA ASN A 19 -6.51 -2.61 0.64
C ASN A 19 -6.58 -3.24 2.03
N GLY A 20 -6.78 -4.57 2.02
CA GLY A 20 -6.31 -5.51 3.03
C GLY A 20 -6.75 -5.29 4.48
N CYS A 21 -7.69 -6.12 4.94
CA CYS A 21 -7.42 -6.83 6.18
C CYS A 21 -7.89 -8.27 6.04
N GLY A 22 -6.90 -9.17 6.06
CA GLY A 22 -7.08 -10.61 6.04
C GLY A 22 -7.88 -11.10 7.24
N SER A 23 -8.50 -12.24 7.00
CA SER A 23 -9.20 -13.09 7.94
C SER A 23 -8.48 -13.24 9.29
N ASP A 24 -9.23 -13.07 10.38
CA ASP A 24 -9.17 -14.02 11.49
C ASP A 24 -10.53 -14.18 12.16
N LYS A 25 -11.00 -15.43 12.12
CA LYS A 25 -12.10 -15.93 12.94
C LYS A 25 -11.53 -16.20 14.33
N GLU A 26 -12.08 -15.57 15.35
CA GLU A 26 -12.18 -16.23 16.64
C GLU A 26 -13.59 -16.12 17.22
N THR A 27 -14.12 -17.30 17.51
CA THR A 27 -15.46 -17.54 18.01
C THR A 27 -15.43 -17.34 19.52
N THR A 28 -16.24 -16.42 20.06
CA THR A 28 -16.63 -16.53 21.47
C THR A 28 -18.11 -16.21 21.60
N SER A 29 -18.87 -17.29 21.74
CA SER A 29 -20.28 -17.29 22.11
C SER A 29 -20.48 -16.61 23.45
N THR A 30 -21.40 -15.64 23.52
CA THR A 30 -22.19 -15.43 24.73
C THR A 30 -23.61 -15.15 24.30
N GLU A 31 -24.46 -16.17 24.47
CA GLU A 31 -25.90 -16.06 24.40
C GLU A 31 -26.40 -15.00 25.37
N SER A 32 -27.23 -14.08 24.89
CA SER A 32 -28.26 -13.46 25.70
C SER A 32 -29.48 -13.25 24.81
N GLU A 33 -30.38 -14.22 24.84
CA GLU A 33 -31.72 -14.13 24.27
C GLU A 33 -32.59 -13.11 25.03
N SER A 34 -33.59 -12.61 24.31
CA SER A 34 -34.83 -11.99 24.80
C SER A 34 -34.69 -10.53 25.25
N THR A 35 -35.33 -9.54 24.63
CA THR A 35 -36.77 -9.47 24.27
C THR A 35 -36.98 -8.51 23.11
N ALA A 36 -37.74 -8.95 22.10
CA ALA A 36 -38.45 -8.07 21.20
C ALA A 36 -39.39 -7.16 22.01
N THR A 37 -39.24 -5.85 21.83
CA THR A 37 -40.32 -4.90 22.10
C THR A 37 -40.50 -4.09 20.84
N GLU A 38 -41.50 -4.46 20.04
CA GLU A 38 -42.14 -3.55 19.11
C GLU A 38 -42.65 -2.36 19.92
N GLN A 39 -42.05 -1.19 19.73
CA GLN A 39 -42.74 0.05 20.03
C GLN A 39 -42.31 1.16 19.07
N GLN A 40 -43.21 1.39 18.12
CA GLN A 40 -43.57 2.67 17.55
C GLN A 40 -42.64 3.22 16.45
N ALA A 41 -42.79 2.59 15.29
CA ALA A 41 -42.83 3.32 14.04
C ALA A 41 -44.01 4.31 14.06
N GLU A 42 -43.71 5.60 14.01
CA GLU A 42 -44.42 6.63 13.24
C GLU A 42 -43.66 7.96 13.43
N ASP A 43 -43.47 8.68 12.31
CA ASP A 43 -42.75 9.97 12.13
C ASP A 43 -41.22 9.83 12.03
N SER A 44 -40.54 9.86 10.87
CA SER A 44 -40.83 10.55 9.60
C SER A 44 -40.34 9.67 8.44
N ALA A 45 -41.25 9.18 7.61
CA ALA A 45 -40.88 8.73 6.27
C ALA A 45 -40.71 9.97 5.40
N GLU A 46 -39.56 10.63 5.49
CA GLU A 46 -39.04 11.27 4.29
C GLU A 46 -38.72 10.11 3.35
N GLU A 47 -39.49 9.98 2.26
CA GLU A 47 -39.07 9.14 1.14
C GLU A 47 -37.63 9.54 0.83
N GLU A 48 -36.66 8.65 1.08
CA GLU A 48 -35.30 8.91 0.61
C GLU A 48 -35.41 9.13 -0.90
N GLU A 49 -35.27 10.39 -1.34
CA GLU A 49 -35.08 10.69 -2.75
C GLU A 49 -33.74 10.09 -3.14
N VAL A 50 -33.75 8.82 -3.53
CA VAL A 50 -32.65 8.17 -4.21
C VAL A 50 -32.49 8.89 -5.54
N GLN A 51 -31.35 9.55 -5.73
CA GLN A 51 -31.03 10.20 -6.99
C GLN A 51 -31.15 9.17 -8.12
N LYS A 52 -32.03 9.43 -9.07
CA LYS A 52 -32.22 8.56 -10.23
C LYS A 52 -31.19 8.92 -11.30
N PRO A 53 -30.71 7.92 -12.07
CA PRO A 53 -29.84 8.19 -13.21
C PRO A 53 -30.52 9.13 -14.21
N TYR A 54 -29.72 9.96 -14.88
CA TYR A 54 -30.19 10.74 -16.02
C TYR A 54 -30.32 9.85 -17.25
N THR A 55 -31.22 10.20 -18.17
CA THR A 55 -31.37 9.50 -19.45
C THR A 55 -31.44 10.49 -20.58
N ASP A 56 -30.87 10.12 -21.72
CA ASP A 56 -30.94 10.90 -22.94
C ASP A 56 -32.29 10.70 -23.67
N SER A 57 -32.47 11.38 -24.81
CA SER A 57 -33.69 11.24 -25.63
C SER A 57 -33.90 9.84 -26.24
N THR A 58 -32.88 8.98 -26.23
CA THR A 58 -32.92 7.59 -26.71
C THR A 58 -33.18 6.59 -25.59
N GLY A 59 -33.11 7.03 -24.32
CA GLY A 59 -33.27 6.21 -23.13
C GLY A 59 -31.94 5.63 -22.59
N ALA A 60 -30.80 6.03 -23.14
CA ALA A 60 -29.48 5.64 -22.66
C ALA A 60 -29.11 6.43 -21.39
N THR A 61 -28.44 5.77 -20.45
CA THR A 61 -28.07 6.38 -19.17
C THR A 61 -26.99 7.47 -19.35
N ARG A 62 -27.10 8.57 -18.62
CA ARG A 62 -26.14 9.69 -18.61
C ARG A 62 -25.66 10.01 -17.20
N LEU A 63 -24.42 10.49 -17.11
CA LEU A 63 -23.77 10.92 -15.86
C LEU A 63 -24.06 12.38 -15.49
N VAL A 64 -24.64 13.15 -16.42
CA VAL A 64 -24.96 14.57 -16.25
C VAL A 64 -26.35 14.89 -16.76
N SER A 65 -26.96 15.94 -16.21
CA SER A 65 -28.33 16.36 -16.54
C SER A 65 -28.49 16.97 -17.93
N VAL A 66 -27.38 17.27 -18.62
CA VAL A 66 -27.37 18.03 -19.88
C VAL A 66 -27.12 17.13 -21.09
N ASP A 67 -27.85 17.38 -22.17
CA ASP A 67 -27.71 16.63 -23.44
C ASP A 67 -26.49 17.07 -24.26
N ASN A 68 -26.14 18.36 -24.23
CA ASN A 68 -25.02 18.92 -25.00
C ASN A 68 -23.89 19.34 -24.05
N VAL A 69 -22.98 18.40 -23.79
CA VAL A 69 -21.85 18.57 -22.87
C VAL A 69 -20.81 19.58 -23.38
N GLU A 70 -20.61 19.68 -24.70
CA GLU A 70 -19.63 20.60 -25.33
C GLU A 70 -19.90 22.09 -25.01
N LYS A 71 -21.11 22.44 -24.57
CA LYS A 71 -21.43 23.81 -24.13
C LYS A 71 -20.90 24.13 -22.73
N TYR A 72 -20.62 23.12 -21.92
CA TYR A 72 -20.27 23.25 -20.50
C TYR A 72 -18.79 22.99 -20.25
N VAL A 73 -18.10 22.27 -21.14
CA VAL A 73 -16.71 21.89 -20.94
C VAL A 73 -15.94 21.88 -22.26
N THR A 74 -14.68 22.32 -22.19
CA THR A 74 -13.69 22.13 -23.25
C THR A 74 -12.77 20.99 -22.82
N ILE A 75 -12.88 19.85 -23.49
CA ILE A 75 -12.07 18.65 -23.21
C ILE A 75 -10.73 18.80 -23.91
N ALA A 76 -9.64 18.59 -23.15
CA ALA A 76 -8.29 18.55 -23.71
C ALA A 76 -8.08 17.31 -24.60
N ASP A 77 -6.94 17.25 -25.30
CA ASP A 77 -6.57 16.05 -26.05
C ASP A 77 -6.48 14.84 -25.11
N TYR A 78 -7.24 13.78 -25.44
CA TYR A 78 -7.31 12.53 -24.69
C TYR A 78 -6.87 11.31 -25.52
N LYS A 79 -6.52 11.54 -26.80
CA LYS A 79 -5.91 10.55 -27.70
C LYS A 79 -4.49 10.98 -28.04
N GLY A 80 -3.58 10.03 -28.16
CA GLY A 80 -2.17 10.28 -28.48
C GLY A 80 -1.40 10.99 -27.36
N ILE A 81 -1.95 11.09 -26.16
CA ILE A 81 -1.23 11.64 -25.00
C ILE A 81 -0.06 10.75 -24.65
N THR A 82 1.08 11.33 -24.27
CA THR A 82 2.24 10.57 -23.82
C THR A 82 2.14 10.27 -22.33
N LEU A 83 2.21 9.00 -21.95
CA LEU A 83 2.18 8.56 -20.56
C LEU A 83 3.49 7.83 -20.22
N ASP A 84 3.88 7.88 -18.95
CA ASP A 84 4.95 7.06 -18.40
C ASP A 84 4.32 5.83 -17.75
N ASN A 85 4.79 4.63 -18.12
CA ASN A 85 4.40 3.38 -17.48
C ASN A 85 5.64 2.55 -17.12
N SER A 86 6.47 3.08 -16.23
CA SER A 86 7.60 2.33 -15.67
C SER A 86 7.11 1.36 -14.60
N VAL A 87 7.29 0.06 -14.87
CA VAL A 87 7.14 -0.99 -13.85
C VAL A 87 8.47 -1.13 -13.13
N PRO A 88 8.51 -0.96 -11.80
CA PRO A 88 9.74 -1.17 -11.04
C PRO A 88 10.26 -2.60 -11.20
N GLU A 89 11.57 -2.76 -11.41
CA GLU A 89 12.20 -4.07 -11.41
C GLU A 89 12.24 -4.64 -9.99
N VAL A 90 11.82 -5.89 -9.83
CA VAL A 90 11.90 -6.62 -8.55
C VAL A 90 13.30 -7.18 -8.37
N THR A 91 14.00 -6.66 -7.36
CA THR A 91 15.36 -7.07 -7.04
C THR A 91 15.40 -8.27 -6.08
N ASP A 92 16.55 -8.94 -6.00
CA ASP A 92 16.76 -9.99 -5.00
C ASP A 92 16.65 -9.45 -3.56
N GLU A 93 17.01 -8.19 -3.34
CA GLU A 93 16.88 -7.51 -2.04
C GLU A 93 15.40 -7.36 -1.64
N ASP A 94 14.51 -7.05 -2.58
CA ASP A 94 13.07 -6.96 -2.31
C ASP A 94 12.48 -8.31 -1.88
N ILE A 95 12.93 -9.40 -2.52
CA ILE A 95 12.53 -10.77 -2.17
C ILE A 95 13.02 -11.12 -0.77
N GLU A 96 14.29 -10.84 -0.47
CA GLU A 96 14.86 -11.09 0.85
C GLU A 96 14.16 -10.30 1.94
N ASN A 97 13.83 -9.03 1.68
CA ASN A 97 13.08 -8.18 2.61
C ASN A 97 11.66 -8.73 2.85
N ARG A 98 10.92 -9.10 1.80
CA ARG A 98 9.58 -9.69 1.94
C ARG A 98 9.62 -11.00 2.73
N ILE A 99 10.63 -11.83 2.51
CA ILE A 99 10.81 -13.07 3.28
C ILE A 99 11.17 -12.76 4.73
N ALA A 100 12.04 -11.79 4.99
CA ALA A 100 12.39 -11.37 6.34
C ALA A 100 11.17 -10.83 7.11
N GLU A 101 10.28 -10.08 6.45
CA GLU A 101 9.00 -9.64 7.00
C GLU A 101 8.11 -10.84 7.35
N ASN A 102 7.95 -11.80 6.43
CA ASN A 102 7.15 -12.99 6.69
C ASN A 102 7.70 -13.84 7.86
N LEU A 103 9.02 -13.98 7.98
CA LEU A 103 9.64 -14.67 9.13
C LEU A 103 9.39 -13.89 10.42
N LYS A 104 9.51 -12.56 10.38
CA LYS A 104 9.26 -11.71 11.54
C LYS A 104 7.82 -11.82 12.02
N ASP A 105 6.85 -11.85 11.11
CA ASP A 105 5.42 -12.04 11.45
C ASP A 105 5.15 -13.42 12.07
N ASN A 106 5.97 -14.41 11.72
CA ASN A 106 5.96 -15.76 12.29
C ASN A 106 6.93 -15.95 13.47
N SER A 107 7.33 -14.86 14.15
CA SER A 107 8.24 -14.95 15.30
C SER A 107 7.64 -15.74 16.46
N VAL A 108 8.44 -16.63 17.06
CA VAL A 108 8.03 -17.49 18.16
C VAL A 108 8.62 -16.99 19.47
N GLU A 109 7.85 -17.06 20.58
CA GLU A 109 8.37 -16.69 21.91
C GLU A 109 9.55 -17.59 22.29
N VAL A 110 10.64 -16.96 22.71
CA VAL A 110 11.83 -17.67 23.20
C VAL A 110 11.63 -18.04 24.67
N THR A 111 11.60 -19.35 24.95
CA THR A 111 11.30 -19.90 26.28
C THR A 111 12.53 -20.38 27.05
N ASP A 112 13.70 -20.46 26.41
CA ASP A 112 14.96 -20.82 27.08
C ASP A 112 15.40 -19.68 28.03
N GLU A 113 15.49 -20.00 29.32
CA GLU A 113 15.90 -19.07 30.38
C GLU A 113 17.34 -18.55 30.21
N ASN A 114 18.17 -19.24 29.42
CA ASN A 114 19.54 -18.82 29.15
C ASN A 114 19.69 -18.02 27.85
N ALA A 115 18.64 -17.96 27.02
CA ALA A 115 18.68 -17.18 25.79
C ALA A 115 18.75 -15.69 26.10
N VAL A 116 19.49 -14.99 25.24
CA VAL A 116 19.66 -13.54 25.30
C VAL A 116 19.07 -12.90 24.05
N ILE A 117 18.64 -11.66 24.20
CA ILE A 117 18.13 -10.85 23.08
C ILE A 117 19.24 -10.60 22.06
N GLN A 118 18.88 -10.70 20.79
CA GLN A 118 19.70 -10.43 19.61
C GLN A 118 19.03 -9.37 18.72
N ASN A 119 19.80 -8.78 17.80
CA ASN A 119 19.22 -7.97 16.73
C ASN A 119 18.25 -8.82 15.91
N GLY A 120 17.10 -8.24 15.55
CA GLY A 120 16.00 -8.92 14.86
C GLY A 120 14.94 -9.53 15.79
N ASP A 121 15.23 -9.71 17.09
CA ASP A 121 14.22 -10.14 18.05
C ASP A 121 13.17 -9.04 18.29
N THR A 122 11.93 -9.45 18.56
CA THR A 122 10.89 -8.55 19.07
C THR A 122 10.80 -8.71 20.58
N ALA A 123 11.29 -7.73 21.33
CA ALA A 123 11.28 -7.73 22.79
C ALA A 123 10.07 -6.96 23.34
N THR A 124 9.33 -7.58 24.25
CA THR A 124 8.33 -6.91 25.07
C THR A 124 9.03 -6.34 26.30
N ILE A 125 9.09 -5.02 26.44
CA ILE A 125 9.85 -4.33 27.48
C ILE A 125 8.99 -3.38 28.32
N ASN A 126 9.40 -3.19 29.56
CA ASN A 126 9.01 -2.06 30.39
C ASN A 126 10.21 -1.13 30.51
N PHE A 127 10.02 0.17 30.40
CA PHE A 127 11.12 1.10 30.61
C PHE A 127 10.69 2.35 31.35
N VAL A 128 11.60 2.92 32.12
CA VAL A 128 11.46 4.22 32.80
C VAL A 128 12.70 5.06 32.54
N GLY A 129 12.51 6.15 31.81
CA GLY A 129 13.52 7.15 31.49
C GLY A 129 13.63 8.20 32.59
N THR A 130 14.85 8.49 33.00
CA THR A 130 15.18 9.54 33.97
C THR A 130 16.25 10.47 33.43
N LYS A 131 16.13 11.75 33.73
CA LYS A 131 17.13 12.79 33.48
C LYS A 131 17.50 13.42 34.82
N ASP A 132 18.79 13.48 35.14
CA ASP A 132 19.28 13.98 36.43
C ASP A 132 18.63 13.31 37.67
N GLY A 133 18.15 12.07 37.51
CA GLY A 133 17.46 11.30 38.55
C GLY A 133 15.95 11.52 38.65
N GLU A 134 15.37 12.40 37.83
CA GLU A 134 13.92 12.65 37.76
C GLU A 134 13.31 12.02 36.50
N ALA A 135 12.17 11.34 36.65
CA ALA A 135 11.44 10.79 35.51
C ALA A 135 10.81 11.93 34.69
N PHE A 136 10.83 11.80 33.36
CA PHE A 136 10.27 12.79 32.45
C PHE A 136 9.07 12.25 31.67
N GLU A 137 8.20 13.15 31.22
CA GLU A 137 7.00 12.81 30.47
C GLU A 137 7.34 12.18 29.12
N GLY A 138 6.65 11.09 28.78
CA GLY A 138 6.94 10.29 27.58
C GLY A 138 8.15 9.36 27.71
N GLY A 139 8.86 9.34 28.85
CA GLY A 139 9.98 8.45 29.11
C GLY A 139 9.60 7.08 29.67
N THR A 140 8.32 6.76 29.84
CA THR A 140 7.87 5.49 30.45
C THR A 140 6.98 4.70 29.49
N GLY A 141 7.29 3.40 29.33
CA GLY A 141 6.50 2.45 28.55
C GLY A 141 6.29 1.15 29.32
N ASN A 142 5.11 0.55 29.20
CA ASN A 142 4.79 -0.74 29.78
C ASN A 142 4.32 -1.70 28.68
N ASN A 143 4.80 -2.95 28.72
CA ASN A 143 4.56 -4.00 27.72
C ASN A 143 4.71 -3.47 26.28
N TYR A 144 5.76 -2.68 26.06
CA TYR A 144 6.05 -2.10 24.76
C TYR A 144 6.79 -3.13 23.91
N ASP A 145 6.22 -3.49 22.77
CA ASP A 145 6.88 -4.38 21.81
C ASP A 145 7.82 -3.59 20.92
N LEU A 146 9.10 -3.97 20.92
CA LEU A 146 10.17 -3.31 20.19
C LEU A 146 10.98 -4.34 19.40
N VAL A 147 11.11 -4.10 18.10
CA VAL A 147 12.02 -4.85 17.24
C VAL A 147 13.43 -4.30 17.43
N ILE A 148 14.34 -5.14 17.91
CA ILE A 148 15.70 -4.74 18.26
C ILE A 148 16.54 -4.58 17.00
N GLY A 149 17.13 -3.40 16.82
CA GLY A 149 17.84 -3.00 15.60
C GLY A 149 16.95 -2.30 14.56
N SER A 150 15.71 -1.94 14.90
CA SER A 150 14.81 -1.19 14.01
C SER A 150 15.17 0.28 13.87
N GLY A 151 15.92 0.84 14.84
CA GLY A 151 16.27 2.27 14.87
C GLY A 151 15.08 3.18 15.12
N THR A 152 13.99 2.63 15.65
CA THR A 152 12.78 3.40 16.01
C THR A 152 12.97 4.14 17.33
N MET A 153 13.86 3.64 18.19
CA MET A 153 14.24 4.29 19.43
C MET A 153 15.47 5.19 19.26
N ILE A 154 15.73 6.01 20.28
CA ILE A 154 16.93 6.85 20.32
C ILE A 154 18.21 5.99 20.26
N PRO A 155 19.27 6.46 19.55
CA PRO A 155 20.52 5.72 19.45
C PRO A 155 21.09 5.34 20.83
N GLY A 156 21.55 4.10 20.96
CA GLY A 156 22.05 3.53 22.22
C GLY A 156 20.98 2.82 23.05
N PHE A 157 19.69 3.07 22.81
CA PHE A 157 18.61 2.42 23.55
C PHE A 157 18.51 0.93 23.20
N GLU A 158 18.37 0.60 21.91
CA GLU A 158 18.19 -0.76 21.42
C GLU A 158 19.47 -1.61 21.65
N GLU A 159 20.64 -1.01 21.43
CA GLU A 159 21.94 -1.63 21.65
C GLU A 159 22.18 -1.98 23.13
N GLY A 160 21.59 -1.21 24.04
CA GLY A 160 21.65 -1.46 25.48
C GLY A 160 20.89 -2.72 25.91
N ILE A 161 19.88 -3.13 25.14
CA ILE A 161 19.00 -4.29 25.39
C ILE A 161 19.61 -5.57 24.84
N VAL A 162 20.40 -5.50 23.77
CA VAL A 162 21.09 -6.66 23.20
C VAL A 162 21.92 -7.36 24.28
N GLY A 163 21.75 -8.68 24.37
CA GLY A 163 22.41 -9.52 25.39
C GLY A 163 21.66 -9.66 26.71
N MET A 164 20.56 -8.92 26.93
CA MET A 164 19.72 -9.09 28.12
C MET A 164 18.89 -10.38 28.05
N LYS A 165 18.62 -10.97 29.21
CA LYS A 165 17.73 -12.13 29.36
C LYS A 165 16.29 -11.74 29.70
N LYS A 166 15.36 -12.68 29.51
CA LYS A 166 14.00 -12.56 30.03
C LYS A 166 14.02 -12.31 31.55
N GLY A 167 13.29 -11.29 32.00
CA GLY A 167 13.21 -10.84 33.40
C GLY A 167 14.38 -9.99 33.88
N GLU A 168 15.39 -9.72 33.03
CA GLU A 168 16.52 -8.88 33.40
C GLU A 168 16.13 -7.39 33.37
N THR A 169 16.63 -6.64 34.35
CA THR A 169 16.53 -5.18 34.42
C THR A 169 17.91 -4.56 34.33
N LYS A 170 18.08 -3.55 33.49
CA LYS A 170 19.35 -2.85 33.27
C LYS A 170 19.13 -1.36 33.08
N ASP A 171 20.05 -0.57 33.61
CA ASP A 171 20.12 0.87 33.35
C ASP A 171 20.95 1.11 32.09
N VAL A 172 20.33 1.71 31.07
CA VAL A 172 20.92 2.01 29.77
C VAL A 172 21.10 3.53 29.64
N PRO A 173 22.35 4.04 29.70
CA PRO A 173 22.61 5.45 29.45
C PRO A 173 22.52 5.74 27.94
N VAL A 174 21.82 6.81 27.60
CA VAL A 174 21.60 7.27 26.23
C VAL A 174 21.75 8.78 26.15
N THR A 175 22.11 9.29 24.98
CA THR A 175 22.12 10.72 24.70
C THR A 175 21.08 11.01 23.64
N PHE A 176 20.15 11.91 23.95
CA PHE A 176 19.15 12.33 22.98
C PHE A 176 19.80 13.11 21.83
N PRO A 177 19.38 12.88 20.57
CA PRO A 177 19.87 13.68 19.45
C PRO A 177 19.61 15.18 19.63
N GLU A 178 20.51 16.02 19.12
CA GLU A 178 20.33 17.48 19.08
C GLU A 178 19.03 17.90 18.36
N SER A 179 18.56 17.08 17.42
CA SER A 179 17.33 17.30 16.65
C SER A 179 16.06 16.78 17.32
N TYR A 180 16.10 16.37 18.59
CA TYR A 180 14.94 15.80 19.27
C TYR A 180 13.84 16.85 19.46
N ARG A 181 12.57 16.45 19.25
CA ARG A 181 11.42 17.38 19.22
C ARG A 181 11.21 18.13 20.53
N ASN A 182 11.54 17.49 21.64
CA ASN A 182 11.49 18.13 22.95
C ASN A 182 12.83 18.85 23.21
N SER A 183 12.79 20.18 23.22
CA SER A 183 13.96 21.04 23.45
C SER A 183 14.61 20.86 24.83
N GLU A 184 13.88 20.33 25.81
CA GLU A 184 14.42 20.06 27.16
C GLU A 184 15.21 18.75 27.22
N LEU A 185 15.00 17.86 26.24
CA LEU A 185 15.69 16.57 26.12
C LEU A 185 16.75 16.58 25.02
N ALA A 186 16.63 17.44 24.01
CA ALA A 186 17.60 17.53 22.91
C ALA A 186 19.05 17.73 23.39
N GLY A 187 19.96 16.86 22.93
CA GLY A 187 21.38 16.87 23.31
C GLY A 187 21.67 16.50 24.76
N GLN A 188 20.67 16.05 25.52
CA GLN A 188 20.82 15.73 26.93
C GLN A 188 21.05 14.24 27.15
N ASP A 189 21.82 13.92 28.20
CA ASP A 189 21.98 12.56 28.68
C ASP A 189 20.79 12.13 29.54
N ALA A 190 20.37 10.89 29.38
CA ALA A 190 19.33 10.26 30.19
C ALA A 190 19.69 8.80 30.48
N VAL A 191 19.06 8.24 31.50
CA VAL A 191 19.20 6.82 31.84
C VAL A 191 17.83 6.18 31.77
N PHE A 192 17.72 5.13 30.96
CA PHE A 192 16.53 4.30 30.89
C PHE A 192 16.75 3.03 31.68
N GLN A 193 15.95 2.82 32.72
CA GLN A 193 15.85 1.52 33.36
C GLN A 193 14.91 0.66 32.52
N ILE A 194 15.46 -0.36 31.84
CA ILE A 194 14.72 -1.23 30.94
C ILE A 194 14.61 -2.61 31.59
N THR A 195 13.42 -3.19 31.58
CA THR A 195 13.13 -4.55 32.02
C THR A 195 12.56 -5.35 30.85
N VAL A 196 13.16 -6.49 30.56
CA VAL A 196 12.70 -7.41 29.50
C VAL A 196 11.64 -8.35 30.06
N GLN A 197 10.43 -8.31 29.52
CA GLN A 197 9.32 -9.17 29.96
C GLN A 197 9.33 -10.51 29.22
N SER A 198 9.51 -10.45 27.90
CA SER A 198 9.58 -11.59 26.98
C SER A 198 10.23 -11.12 25.68
N PHE A 199 10.64 -12.05 24.84
CA PHE A 199 11.02 -11.72 23.46
C PHE A 199 10.66 -12.87 22.54
N LYS A 200 10.31 -12.52 21.31
CA LYS A 200 10.07 -13.44 20.20
C LYS A 200 11.22 -13.34 19.21
N ARG A 201 11.55 -14.47 18.59
CA ARG A 201 12.61 -14.56 17.58
C ARG A 201 12.01 -15.00 16.24
N PRO A 202 12.33 -14.31 15.14
CA PRO A 202 12.01 -14.81 13.81
C PRO A 202 12.65 -16.20 13.61
N PRO A 203 11.92 -17.18 13.03
CA PRO A 203 12.51 -18.46 12.70
C PRO A 203 13.56 -18.30 11.60
N GLU A 204 14.48 -19.26 11.51
CA GLU A 204 15.40 -19.35 10.38
C GLU A 204 14.66 -19.87 9.16
N LEU A 205 14.95 -19.27 7.99
CA LEU A 205 14.44 -19.77 6.73
C LEU A 205 15.08 -21.12 6.42
N THR A 206 14.27 -22.18 6.42
CA THR A 206 14.65 -23.55 6.12
C THR A 206 13.57 -24.21 5.27
N ASP A 207 13.90 -25.24 4.50
CA ASP A 207 12.89 -26.00 3.74
C ASP A 207 11.78 -26.54 4.65
N ASP A 208 12.13 -26.99 5.86
CA ASP A 208 11.17 -27.45 6.86
C ASP A 208 10.23 -26.33 7.31
N TRP A 209 10.74 -25.10 7.49
CA TRP A 209 9.90 -23.95 7.81
C TRP A 209 8.96 -23.60 6.65
N VAL A 210 9.47 -23.60 5.42
CA VAL A 210 8.68 -23.33 4.21
C VAL A 210 7.55 -24.36 4.07
N ALA A 211 7.86 -25.65 4.18
CA ALA A 211 6.89 -26.74 4.09
C ALA A 211 5.82 -26.73 5.20
N ALA A 212 6.13 -26.13 6.36
CA ALA A 212 5.21 -26.05 7.49
C ALA A 212 4.33 -24.79 7.49
N ASN A 213 4.75 -23.71 6.84
CA ASN A 213 4.10 -22.39 6.96
C ASN A 213 3.64 -21.81 5.61
N THR A 214 3.93 -22.47 4.50
CA THR A 214 3.56 -22.03 3.15
C THR A 214 3.02 -23.20 2.32
N ASP A 215 2.50 -22.91 1.12
CA ASP A 215 2.07 -23.94 0.16
C ASP A 215 3.24 -24.59 -0.61
N TYR A 216 4.48 -24.16 -0.35
CA TYR A 216 5.70 -24.60 -1.02
C TYR A 216 6.51 -25.57 -0.17
N LYS A 217 7.43 -26.32 -0.79
CA LYS A 217 8.24 -27.33 -0.09
C LYS A 217 9.69 -26.93 0.11
N THR A 218 10.21 -26.04 -0.74
CA THR A 218 11.62 -25.63 -0.71
C THR A 218 11.75 -24.11 -0.69
N ILE A 219 12.88 -23.63 -0.17
CA ILE A 219 13.22 -22.21 -0.18
C ILE A 219 13.19 -21.64 -1.60
N ASP A 220 13.66 -22.39 -2.59
CA ASP A 220 13.71 -21.92 -3.98
C ASP A 220 12.30 -21.74 -4.58
N GLU A 221 11.38 -22.69 -4.32
CA GLU A 221 9.97 -22.57 -4.72
C GLU A 221 9.31 -21.35 -4.05
N TYR A 222 9.57 -21.15 -2.76
CA TYR A 222 9.03 -20.02 -2.02
C TYR A 222 9.58 -18.68 -2.52
N LYS A 223 10.90 -18.57 -2.74
CA LYS A 223 11.53 -17.37 -3.30
C LYS A 223 10.98 -17.04 -4.69
N ALA A 224 10.78 -18.04 -5.55
CA ALA A 224 10.18 -17.84 -6.86
C ALA A 224 8.72 -17.34 -6.76
N SER A 225 7.94 -17.86 -5.82
CA SER A 225 6.59 -17.35 -5.56
C SER A 225 6.59 -15.92 -5.04
N VAL A 226 7.49 -15.58 -4.12
CA VAL A 226 7.60 -14.23 -3.58
C VAL A 226 7.98 -13.25 -4.68
N ARG A 227 8.92 -13.64 -5.56
CA ARG A 227 9.26 -12.87 -6.76
C ARG A 227 8.03 -12.62 -7.64
N ALA A 228 7.31 -13.67 -8.01
CA ALA A 228 6.13 -13.54 -8.87
C ALA A 228 5.04 -12.67 -8.23
N GLN A 229 4.86 -12.76 -6.92
CA GLN A 229 3.93 -11.90 -6.18
C GLN A 229 4.36 -10.43 -6.23
N LEU A 230 5.64 -10.14 -5.96
CA LEU A 230 6.18 -8.77 -6.02
C LEU A 230 6.11 -8.20 -7.45
N GLU A 231 6.36 -9.01 -8.47
CA GLU A 231 6.26 -8.60 -9.87
C GLU A 231 4.81 -8.27 -10.24
N GLN A 232 3.84 -9.06 -9.78
CA GLN A 232 2.42 -8.77 -9.96
C GLN A 232 2.00 -7.50 -9.20
N GLU A 233 2.43 -7.32 -7.95
CA GLU A 233 2.16 -6.10 -7.17
C GLU A 233 2.75 -4.85 -7.85
N ALA A 234 3.97 -4.96 -8.39
CA ALA A 234 4.62 -3.88 -9.13
C ALA A 234 3.85 -3.54 -10.42
N GLN A 235 3.39 -4.55 -11.15
CA GLN A 235 2.57 -4.38 -12.35
C GLN A 235 1.22 -3.72 -12.03
N ASP A 236 0.50 -4.20 -11.02
CA ASP A 236 -0.79 -3.65 -10.60
C ASP A 236 -0.66 -2.18 -10.16
N GLN A 237 0.43 -1.86 -9.46
CA GLN A 237 0.74 -0.49 -9.05
C GLN A 237 1.07 0.40 -10.25
N ALA A 238 1.82 -0.10 -11.23
CA ALA A 238 2.12 0.63 -12.47
C ALA A 238 0.85 0.89 -13.27
N ASP A 239 0.00 -0.12 -13.48
CA ASP A 239 -1.27 0.02 -14.21
C ASP A 239 -2.23 0.98 -13.51
N SER A 240 -2.32 0.94 -12.18
CA SER A 240 -3.09 1.90 -11.39
C SER A 240 -2.55 3.33 -11.53
N SER A 241 -1.23 3.47 -11.54
CA SER A 241 -0.56 4.77 -11.73
C SER A 241 -0.77 5.31 -13.14
N LEU A 242 -0.73 4.44 -14.15
CA LEU A 242 -1.00 4.76 -15.54
C LEU A 242 -2.43 5.26 -15.72
N ARG A 243 -3.43 4.52 -15.20
CA ARG A 243 -4.85 4.91 -15.22
C ARG A 243 -5.08 6.28 -14.57
N SER A 244 -4.49 6.48 -13.39
CA SER A 244 -4.58 7.75 -12.66
C SER A 244 -3.92 8.89 -13.44
N THR A 245 -2.74 8.67 -14.00
CA THR A 245 -1.99 9.68 -14.77
C THR A 245 -2.71 10.05 -16.07
N ALA A 246 -3.23 9.05 -16.78
CA ALA A 246 -4.05 9.23 -17.98
C ALA A 246 -5.25 10.14 -17.70
N TRP A 247 -6.05 9.79 -16.68
CA TRP A 247 -7.21 10.57 -16.28
C TRP A 247 -6.82 11.97 -15.82
N ASN A 248 -5.84 12.09 -14.92
CA ASN A 248 -5.44 13.37 -14.36
C ASN A 248 -4.88 14.33 -15.43
N THR A 249 -4.21 13.80 -16.45
CA THR A 249 -3.71 14.58 -17.60
C THR A 249 -4.88 15.22 -18.35
N VAL A 250 -5.92 14.45 -18.67
CA VAL A 250 -7.12 14.96 -19.35
C VAL A 250 -7.89 15.91 -18.42
N TYR A 251 -8.11 15.53 -17.18
CA TYR A 251 -8.86 16.31 -16.19
C TYR A 251 -8.24 17.68 -15.90
N THR A 252 -6.92 17.74 -15.74
CA THR A 252 -6.20 18.97 -15.41
C THR A 252 -6.12 19.93 -16.59
N ASN A 253 -5.94 19.41 -17.81
CA ASN A 253 -5.83 20.22 -19.01
C ASN A 253 -7.19 20.63 -19.61
N SER A 254 -8.29 20.01 -19.16
CA SER A 254 -9.63 20.39 -19.59
C SER A 254 -10.22 21.55 -18.78
N GLU A 255 -11.01 22.40 -19.43
CA GLU A 255 -11.57 23.62 -18.85
C GLU A 255 -13.09 23.54 -18.74
N VAL A 256 -13.65 23.92 -17.59
CA VAL A 256 -15.09 24.09 -17.44
C VAL A 256 -15.48 25.47 -17.94
N VAL A 257 -16.42 25.53 -18.87
CA VAL A 257 -17.02 26.77 -19.38
C VAL A 257 -18.08 27.26 -18.38
N GLU A 258 -18.98 26.36 -17.98
CA GLU A 258 -20.05 26.61 -17.01
C GLU A 258 -20.42 25.30 -16.32
N TYR A 259 -20.91 25.38 -15.07
CA TYR A 259 -21.44 24.21 -14.37
C TYR A 259 -22.97 24.15 -14.50
N PRO A 260 -23.55 23.00 -14.90
CA PRO A 260 -24.99 22.80 -14.81
C PRO A 260 -25.47 22.93 -13.36
N GLU A 261 -26.33 23.92 -13.07
CA GLU A 261 -26.80 24.22 -11.71
C GLU A 261 -27.40 22.99 -11.03
N LYS A 262 -28.26 22.24 -11.75
CA LYS A 262 -28.88 21.03 -11.23
C LYS A 262 -27.86 19.97 -10.79
N ASP A 263 -26.82 19.74 -11.58
CA ASP A 263 -25.81 18.73 -11.24
C ASP A 263 -24.97 19.16 -10.03
N VAL A 264 -24.70 20.46 -9.90
CA VAL A 264 -24.00 21.00 -8.73
C VAL A 264 -24.86 20.88 -7.47
N GLU A 265 -26.14 21.24 -7.55
CA GLU A 265 -27.07 21.15 -6.42
C GLU A 265 -27.22 19.71 -5.91
N GLU A 266 -27.39 18.74 -6.82
CA GLU A 266 -27.46 17.32 -6.45
C GLU A 266 -26.14 16.82 -5.84
N ALA A 267 -25.00 17.22 -6.39
CA ALA A 267 -23.70 16.86 -5.83
C ALA A 267 -23.47 17.44 -4.43
N VAL A 268 -23.89 18.68 -4.17
CA VAL A 268 -23.86 19.28 -2.82
C VAL A 268 -24.78 18.53 -1.87
N LYS A 269 -26.01 18.22 -2.28
CA LYS A 269 -26.99 17.47 -1.47
C LYS A 269 -26.44 16.10 -1.07
N THR A 270 -25.90 15.35 -2.04
CA THR A 270 -25.32 14.02 -1.80
C THR A 270 -24.14 14.09 -0.84
N PHE A 271 -23.23 15.04 -1.02
CA PHE A 271 -22.07 15.19 -0.13
C PHE A 271 -22.49 15.58 1.30
N LYS A 272 -23.44 16.51 1.46
CA LYS A 272 -23.98 16.87 2.78
C LYS A 272 -24.64 15.68 3.46
N LYS A 273 -25.49 14.93 2.75
CA LYS A 273 -26.14 13.71 3.28
C LYS A 273 -25.11 12.68 3.75
N GLN A 274 -24.02 12.51 3.02
CA GLN A 274 -22.95 11.61 3.41
C GLN A 274 -22.22 12.09 4.67
N ALA A 275 -21.91 13.39 4.75
CA ALA A 275 -21.32 13.97 5.96
C ALA A 275 -22.24 13.83 7.18
N GLU A 276 -23.55 14.00 7.02
CA GLU A 276 -24.55 13.77 8.07
C GLU A 276 -24.59 12.31 8.51
N ALA A 277 -24.52 11.36 7.58
CA ALA A 277 -24.47 9.94 7.89
C ALA A 277 -23.23 9.58 8.71
N TYR A 278 -22.06 10.12 8.36
CA TYR A 278 -20.82 9.96 9.13
C TYR A 278 -20.92 10.59 10.52
N ALA A 279 -21.47 11.80 10.63
CA ALA A 279 -21.69 12.46 11.93
C ALA A 279 -22.60 11.60 12.84
N LYS A 280 -23.70 11.08 12.29
CA LYS A 280 -24.62 10.18 12.99
C LYS A 280 -23.96 8.88 13.44
N GLN A 281 -23.06 8.31 12.64
CA GLN A 281 -22.27 7.14 13.06
C GLN A 281 -21.39 7.44 14.28
N GLY A 282 -20.87 8.66 14.37
CA GLY A 282 -20.18 9.19 15.55
C GLY A 282 -21.10 9.65 16.69
N ASN A 283 -22.42 9.48 16.56
CA ASN A 283 -23.44 9.97 17.49
C ASN A 283 -23.31 11.50 17.74
N MET A 284 -23.01 12.24 16.69
CA MET A 284 -22.91 13.70 16.66
C MET A 284 -23.88 14.27 15.63
N GLU A 285 -24.34 15.49 15.84
CA GLU A 285 -24.96 16.29 14.78
C GLU A 285 -23.87 16.78 13.80
N LEU A 286 -24.26 17.14 12.58
CA LEU A 286 -23.31 17.55 11.53
C LEU A 286 -22.47 18.75 11.97
N GLU A 287 -23.10 19.74 12.60
CA GLU A 287 -22.43 20.95 13.08
C GLU A 287 -21.37 20.60 14.14
N ASP A 288 -21.72 19.77 15.12
CA ASP A 288 -20.80 19.32 16.17
C ASP A 288 -19.63 18.52 15.57
N PHE A 289 -19.92 17.67 14.58
CA PHE A 289 -18.90 16.92 13.86
C PHE A 289 -17.93 17.84 13.12
N VAL A 290 -18.44 18.80 12.34
CA VAL A 290 -17.63 19.78 11.60
C VAL A 290 -16.78 20.64 12.54
N GLU A 291 -17.36 21.12 13.64
CA GLU A 291 -16.65 21.90 14.66
C GLU A 291 -15.56 21.07 15.37
N SER A 292 -15.81 19.78 15.63
CA SER A 292 -14.82 18.88 16.24
C SER A 292 -13.56 18.70 15.38
N GLN A 293 -13.69 18.87 14.05
CA GLN A 293 -12.58 18.85 13.10
C GLN A 293 -11.87 20.22 12.99
N GLY A 294 -12.33 21.23 13.71
CA GLY A 294 -11.79 22.60 13.68
C GLY A 294 -12.18 23.37 12.41
N VAL A 295 -13.28 23.00 11.76
CA VAL A 295 -13.82 23.64 10.55
C VAL A 295 -15.06 24.44 10.92
N SER A 296 -15.26 25.61 10.31
CA SER A 296 -16.49 26.38 10.48
C SER A 296 -17.57 25.90 9.52
N MET A 297 -18.84 26.10 9.85
CA MET A 297 -19.92 25.64 8.96
C MET A 297 -19.89 26.36 7.60
N ASP A 298 -19.52 27.65 7.56
CA ASP A 298 -19.30 28.39 6.32
C ASP A 298 -18.15 27.78 5.48
N ASP A 299 -17.04 27.38 6.13
CA ASP A 299 -15.93 26.71 5.43
C ASP A 299 -16.32 25.30 4.95
N PHE A 300 -17.21 24.61 5.67
CA PHE A 300 -17.76 23.32 5.25
C PHE A 300 -18.67 23.48 4.03
N GLU A 301 -19.54 24.49 4.00
CA GLU A 301 -20.37 24.78 2.82
C GLU A 301 -19.53 25.13 1.60
N ALA A 302 -18.48 25.94 1.78
CA ALA A 302 -17.53 26.25 0.71
C ALA A 302 -16.82 24.98 0.19
N GLN A 303 -16.48 24.03 1.08
CA GLN A 303 -15.90 22.74 0.70
C GLN A 303 -16.89 21.86 -0.05
N CYS A 304 -18.16 21.81 0.38
CA CYS A 304 -19.23 21.10 -0.34
C CYS A 304 -19.34 21.62 -1.77
N GLN A 305 -19.31 22.95 -1.95
CA GLN A 305 -19.39 23.56 -3.27
C GLN A 305 -18.18 23.21 -4.14
N GLN A 306 -16.97 23.22 -3.58
CA GLN A 306 -15.75 22.86 -4.32
C GLN A 306 -15.74 21.38 -4.71
N TYR A 307 -16.16 20.50 -3.81
CA TYR A 307 -16.34 19.08 -4.10
C TYR A 307 -17.36 18.87 -5.21
N ALA A 308 -18.53 19.51 -5.12
CA ALA A 308 -19.57 19.41 -6.12
C ALA A 308 -19.09 19.88 -7.50
N GLN A 309 -18.39 21.01 -7.57
CA GLN A 309 -17.80 21.49 -8.82
C GLN A 309 -16.78 20.49 -9.40
N ALA A 310 -15.90 19.92 -8.57
CA ALA A 310 -14.94 18.91 -9.03
C ALA A 310 -15.64 17.65 -9.55
N LYS A 311 -16.65 17.15 -8.84
CA LYS A 311 -17.46 15.99 -9.23
C LYS A 311 -18.22 16.25 -10.54
N VAL A 312 -18.88 17.40 -10.67
CA VAL A 312 -19.60 17.76 -11.89
C VAL A 312 -18.62 17.95 -13.06
N LYS A 313 -17.45 18.56 -12.84
CA LYS A 313 -16.39 18.62 -13.86
C LYS A 313 -16.01 17.21 -14.32
N GLN A 314 -15.78 16.29 -13.39
CA GLN A 314 -15.44 14.90 -13.69
C GLN A 314 -16.52 14.26 -14.58
N ASN A 315 -17.79 14.32 -14.17
CA ASN A 315 -18.89 13.70 -14.90
C ASN A 315 -19.10 14.34 -16.28
N LEU A 316 -18.93 15.67 -16.41
CA LEU A 316 -18.97 16.35 -17.71
C LEU A 316 -17.86 15.85 -18.64
N LEU A 317 -16.64 15.68 -18.14
CA LEU A 317 -15.54 15.17 -18.96
C LEU A 317 -15.75 13.71 -19.38
N ILE A 318 -16.18 12.85 -18.44
CA ILE A 318 -16.49 11.45 -18.73
C ILE A 318 -17.60 11.38 -19.78
N GLN A 319 -18.75 12.03 -19.53
CA GLN A 319 -19.87 12.01 -20.47
C GLN A 319 -19.49 12.60 -21.82
N GLY A 320 -18.71 13.68 -21.84
CA GLY A 320 -18.30 14.32 -23.09
C GLY A 320 -17.40 13.43 -23.95
N ILE A 321 -16.48 12.67 -23.34
CA ILE A 321 -15.67 11.68 -24.06
C ILE A 321 -16.54 10.50 -24.51
N MET A 322 -17.44 10.01 -23.67
CA MET A 322 -18.38 8.95 -24.05
C MET A 322 -19.26 9.37 -25.25
N ASP A 323 -19.82 10.58 -25.22
CA ASP A 323 -20.64 11.13 -26.30
C ASP A 323 -19.83 11.27 -27.61
N ALA A 324 -18.57 11.77 -27.52
CA ALA A 324 -17.70 11.97 -28.67
C ALA A 324 -17.30 10.65 -29.36
N GLU A 325 -17.16 9.58 -28.59
CA GLU A 325 -16.70 8.27 -29.06
C GLU A 325 -17.83 7.26 -29.25
N GLY A 326 -19.07 7.63 -28.91
CA GLY A 326 -20.25 6.75 -29.02
C GLY A 326 -20.27 5.60 -28.01
N MET A 327 -19.67 5.80 -26.83
CA MET A 327 -19.69 4.83 -25.73
C MET A 327 -20.97 4.97 -24.90
N THR A 328 -21.41 3.88 -24.27
CA THR A 328 -22.60 3.89 -23.39
C THR A 328 -22.35 3.04 -22.16
N LEU A 329 -23.03 3.32 -21.04
CA LEU A 329 -22.90 2.51 -19.81
C LEU A 329 -23.45 1.08 -19.95
N GLU A 330 -24.18 0.83 -21.04
CA GLU A 330 -24.80 -0.44 -21.39
C GLU A 330 -24.06 -1.21 -22.51
N ASP A 331 -22.90 -0.71 -22.96
CA ASP A 331 -22.09 -1.39 -23.99
C ASP A 331 -21.32 -2.59 -23.43
N GLU A 332 -20.78 -3.44 -24.32
CA GLU A 332 -20.06 -4.67 -23.93
C GLU A 332 -18.85 -4.39 -23.02
N GLU A 333 -18.13 -3.28 -23.25
CA GLU A 333 -16.96 -2.90 -22.47
C GLU A 333 -17.38 -2.39 -21.07
N SER A 334 -18.46 -1.62 -20.98
CA SER A 334 -19.05 -1.21 -19.69
C SER A 334 -19.63 -2.39 -18.90
N LEU A 335 -20.20 -3.40 -19.55
CA LEU A 335 -20.64 -4.64 -18.88
C LEU A 335 -19.46 -5.46 -18.35
N ALA A 336 -18.32 -5.48 -19.05
CA ALA A 336 -17.10 -6.10 -18.54
C ALA A 336 -16.60 -5.38 -17.27
N ILE A 337 -16.62 -4.05 -17.27
CA ILE A 337 -16.26 -3.22 -16.10
C ILE A 337 -17.22 -3.45 -14.93
N GLN A 338 -18.52 -3.62 -15.18
CA GLN A 338 -19.48 -3.97 -14.13
C GLN A 338 -19.09 -5.28 -13.42
N ASN A 339 -18.72 -6.31 -14.17
CA ASN A 339 -18.27 -7.58 -13.59
C ASN A 339 -16.96 -7.41 -12.81
N GLN A 340 -16.02 -6.63 -13.35
CA GLN A 340 -14.77 -6.31 -12.66
C GLN A 340 -15.03 -5.62 -11.31
N LEU A 341 -15.97 -4.67 -11.26
CA LEU A 341 -16.36 -4.01 -10.00
C LEU A 341 -16.97 -4.99 -9.00
N VAL A 342 -17.83 -5.91 -9.46
CA VAL A 342 -18.42 -6.95 -8.60
C VAL A 342 -17.36 -7.84 -7.98
N GLU A 343 -16.35 -8.24 -8.76
CA GLU A 343 -15.21 -9.03 -8.29
C GLU A 343 -14.34 -8.24 -7.31
N GLN A 344 -14.00 -7.00 -7.65
CA GLN A 344 -13.13 -6.14 -6.84
C GLN A 344 -13.71 -5.87 -5.45
N TYR A 345 -15.02 -5.64 -5.36
CA TYR A 345 -15.71 -5.39 -4.09
C TYR A 345 -16.19 -6.68 -3.40
N ALA A 346 -15.95 -7.85 -4.00
CA ALA A 346 -16.45 -9.14 -3.54
C ALA A 346 -17.97 -9.10 -3.18
N SER A 347 -18.75 -8.32 -3.93
CA SER A 347 -20.17 -8.06 -3.62
C SER A 347 -21.10 -9.21 -4.00
N GLY A 348 -20.60 -10.15 -4.82
CA GLY A 348 -21.35 -11.29 -5.36
C GLY A 348 -22.11 -10.94 -6.64
N ASP A 349 -22.86 -9.83 -6.65
CA ASP A 349 -23.50 -9.29 -7.86
C ASP A 349 -23.58 -7.75 -7.87
N LEU A 350 -24.01 -7.19 -9.01
CA LEU A 350 -24.12 -5.76 -9.24
C LEU A 350 -25.27 -5.12 -8.44
N ALA A 351 -26.34 -5.86 -8.16
CA ALA A 351 -27.48 -5.33 -7.40
C ALA A 351 -27.06 -5.03 -5.96
N VAL A 352 -26.19 -5.84 -5.37
CA VAL A 352 -25.60 -5.58 -4.04
C VAL A 352 -24.77 -4.30 -4.05
N LEU A 353 -23.99 -4.03 -5.11
CA LEU A 353 -23.24 -2.77 -5.23
C LEU A 353 -24.18 -1.57 -5.36
N ILE A 354 -25.22 -1.68 -6.17
CA ILE A 354 -26.21 -0.61 -6.36
C ILE A 354 -26.98 -0.35 -5.06
N ASP A 355 -27.32 -1.38 -4.29
CA ASP A 355 -27.98 -1.24 -2.99
C ASP A 355 -27.08 -0.55 -1.96
N THR A 356 -25.78 -0.88 -1.98
CA THR A 356 -24.79 -0.35 -1.02
C THR A 356 -24.39 1.08 -1.34
N TYR A 357 -24.11 1.39 -2.60
CA TYR A 357 -23.48 2.66 -3.03
C TYR A 357 -24.43 3.57 -3.82
N GLY A 358 -25.55 3.05 -4.32
CA GLY A 358 -26.48 3.75 -5.19
C GLY A 358 -26.13 3.63 -6.67
N GLN A 359 -27.16 3.57 -7.51
CA GLN A 359 -27.02 3.42 -8.97
C GLN A 359 -26.11 4.49 -9.58
N VAL A 360 -26.31 5.76 -9.23
CA VAL A 360 -25.55 6.88 -9.79
C VAL A 360 -24.05 6.75 -9.48
N ALA A 361 -23.68 6.35 -8.27
CA ALA A 361 -22.27 6.20 -7.91
C ALA A 361 -21.62 5.03 -8.68
N VAL A 362 -22.35 3.92 -8.84
CA VAL A 362 -21.90 2.77 -9.63
C VAL A 362 -21.74 3.14 -11.11
N ASP A 363 -22.69 3.86 -11.69
CA ASP A 363 -22.64 4.36 -13.07
C ASP A 363 -21.45 5.29 -13.29
N GLU A 364 -21.18 6.20 -12.35
CA GLU A 364 -20.01 7.09 -12.38
C GLU A 364 -18.69 6.31 -12.35
N SER A 365 -18.58 5.26 -11.52
CA SER A 365 -17.41 4.38 -11.48
C SER A 365 -17.20 3.65 -12.80
N ILE A 366 -18.27 3.10 -13.38
CA ILE A 366 -18.21 2.41 -14.67
C ILE A 366 -17.77 3.37 -15.77
N GLY A 367 -18.39 4.55 -15.85
CA GLY A 367 -18.05 5.57 -16.84
C GLY A 367 -16.60 6.04 -16.72
N LEU A 368 -16.12 6.26 -15.50
CA LEU A 368 -14.73 6.66 -15.25
C LEU A 368 -13.74 5.60 -15.75
N MET A 369 -13.94 4.34 -15.35
CA MET A 369 -13.06 3.23 -15.76
C MET A 369 -13.10 3.04 -17.27
N ARG A 370 -14.30 3.11 -17.86
CA ARG A 370 -14.52 2.99 -19.31
C ARG A 370 -13.74 4.04 -20.09
N VAL A 371 -13.78 5.29 -19.64
CA VAL A 371 -13.05 6.40 -20.26
C VAL A 371 -11.56 6.28 -20.00
N GLN A 372 -11.12 5.85 -18.81
CA GLN A 372 -9.70 5.59 -18.52
C GLN A 372 -9.12 4.52 -19.43
N ASP A 373 -9.81 3.39 -19.60
CA ASP A 373 -9.42 2.32 -20.52
C ASP A 373 -9.28 2.85 -21.95
N PHE A 374 -10.25 3.65 -22.39
CA PHE A 374 -10.21 4.26 -23.70
C PHE A 374 -9.03 5.20 -23.89
N ILE A 375 -8.75 6.07 -22.91
CA ILE A 375 -7.63 7.01 -22.95
C ILE A 375 -6.31 6.23 -23.07
N ILE A 376 -6.12 5.21 -22.22
CA ILE A 376 -4.90 4.40 -22.21
C ILE A 376 -4.74 3.63 -23.52
N ALA A 377 -5.80 3.01 -24.03
CA ALA A 377 -5.77 2.29 -25.31
C ALA A 377 -5.41 3.20 -26.50
N ASN A 378 -5.58 4.51 -26.36
CA ASN A 378 -5.24 5.51 -27.37
C ASN A 378 -4.03 6.37 -27.00
N ALA A 379 -3.32 6.07 -25.90
CA ALA A 379 -2.14 6.80 -25.46
C ALA A 379 -0.85 6.25 -26.07
N ASN A 380 0.21 7.06 -26.03
CA ASN A 380 1.57 6.66 -26.38
C ASN A 380 2.37 6.43 -25.10
N TYR A 381 2.73 5.18 -24.80
CA TYR A 381 3.63 4.86 -23.68
C TYR A 381 4.45 3.62 -24.01
N ASP A 382 5.68 3.57 -23.49
CA ASP A 382 6.53 2.40 -23.63
C ASP A 382 6.15 1.38 -22.53
N GLN A 383 5.77 0.17 -22.93
CA GLN A 383 5.64 -0.98 -22.03
C GLN A 383 7.03 -1.56 -21.71
N THR A 384 7.92 -0.77 -21.11
CA THR A 384 9.20 -1.31 -20.62
C THR A 384 9.04 -1.88 -19.21
N ALA A 385 8.47 -3.08 -19.15
CA ALA A 385 8.95 -4.25 -18.38
C ALA A 385 7.78 -5.25 -18.15
N ALA A 386 7.54 -6.13 -19.14
CA ALA A 386 6.73 -7.34 -19.00
C ALA A 386 7.16 -8.43 -19.99
N ASP A 387 8.45 -8.51 -20.33
CA ASP A 387 9.00 -9.57 -21.17
C ASP A 387 10.13 -10.29 -20.42
N THR A 388 9.78 -10.86 -19.27
CA THR A 388 10.53 -11.94 -18.64
C THR A 388 9.61 -13.14 -18.45
N SER A 389 9.14 -13.68 -19.58
CA SER A 389 8.71 -15.08 -19.62
C SER A 389 9.49 -15.82 -20.71
N ALA A 390 10.14 -16.89 -20.27
CA ALA A 390 10.73 -17.98 -21.06
C ALA A 390 12.04 -17.73 -21.82
N GLU A 391 13.17 -17.95 -21.15
CA GLU A 391 14.20 -18.88 -21.63
C GLU A 391 14.86 -19.57 -20.42
N GLY A 392 14.15 -20.55 -19.85
CA GLY A 392 14.70 -21.55 -18.94
C GLY A 392 14.48 -22.92 -19.58
N GLU A 393 15.47 -23.38 -20.33
CA GLU A 393 15.52 -24.75 -20.85
C GLU A 393 15.60 -25.77 -19.70
N ASP A 394 14.70 -26.75 -19.80
CA ASP A 394 14.83 -28.15 -19.40
C ASP A 394 14.81 -28.53 -17.91
N ALA A 395 13.61 -28.88 -17.43
CA ALA A 395 13.41 -29.83 -16.34
C ALA A 395 12.22 -30.73 -16.64
N GLN A 396 12.41 -31.68 -17.56
CA GLN A 396 11.47 -32.77 -17.76
C GLN A 396 11.50 -33.72 -16.54
N ALA A 397 10.54 -33.56 -15.64
CA ALA A 397 10.26 -34.50 -14.57
C ALA A 397 9.80 -35.84 -15.16
N ALA A 398 10.59 -36.88 -14.89
CA ALA A 398 10.15 -38.26 -14.96
C ALA A 398 9.58 -38.65 -13.59
N GLU A 399 8.32 -39.10 -13.54
CA GLU A 399 7.99 -40.39 -12.93
C GLU A 399 6.50 -40.75 -13.13
N GLY A 400 6.26 -42.04 -13.41
CA GLY A 400 4.95 -42.64 -13.23
C GLY A 400 4.62 -43.74 -14.24
N THR A 401 5.13 -44.96 -14.06
CA THR A 401 4.29 -46.18 -14.06
C THR A 401 5.08 -47.43 -13.63
N GLU A 402 4.61 -48.06 -12.56
CA GLU A 402 4.95 -49.42 -12.15
C GLU A 402 4.50 -50.46 -13.19
N ALA A 403 5.30 -51.50 -13.43
CA ALA A 403 4.85 -52.90 -13.42
C ALA A 403 5.99 -53.91 -13.72
N ALA A 404 6.16 -54.85 -12.78
CA ALA A 404 6.43 -56.29 -12.95
C ALA A 404 7.69 -56.81 -13.69
N ASP A 405 8.55 -57.45 -12.88
CA ASP A 405 8.96 -58.86 -12.99
C ASP A 405 9.42 -59.42 -14.36
N HIS A 406 10.72 -59.61 -14.55
CA HIS A 406 11.34 -60.94 -14.65
C HIS A 406 12.85 -60.87 -14.96
N ALA A 407 13.52 -61.94 -14.52
CA ALA A 407 14.94 -62.25 -14.52
C ALA A 407 15.64 -62.39 -15.89
N ASP A 408 16.97 -62.54 -15.77
CA ASP A 408 17.95 -63.06 -16.74
C ASP A 408 18.48 -62.00 -17.72
N GLY A 409 19.77 -61.71 -17.87
CA GLY A 409 21.01 -62.44 -17.65
C GLY A 409 22.02 -61.92 -18.70
N SER A 410 23.31 -62.21 -18.54
CA SER A 410 24.42 -61.91 -19.47
C SER A 410 25.04 -60.49 -19.37
N THR A 411 26.11 -60.30 -18.59
CA THR A 411 27.53 -60.47 -18.95
C THR A 411 28.00 -59.67 -20.16
N THR A 412 28.90 -58.70 -19.94
CA THR A 412 30.31 -58.65 -20.39
C THR A 412 30.90 -57.29 -20.01
N ASP A 413 31.81 -57.26 -19.04
CA ASP A 413 33.27 -57.32 -19.21
C ASP A 413 33.88 -55.99 -19.69
N GLY A 414 34.74 -55.39 -18.85
CA GLY A 414 35.39 -54.12 -19.14
C GLY A 414 36.12 -53.52 -17.93
N GLN A 415 36.92 -54.35 -17.28
CA GLN A 415 37.81 -54.04 -16.16
C GLN A 415 38.89 -53.01 -16.52
N SER A 416 39.31 -52.27 -15.49
CA SER A 416 40.69 -51.84 -15.15
C SER A 416 40.92 -50.32 -15.10
N THR A 417 41.02 -49.73 -13.88
CA THR A 417 42.26 -49.37 -13.13
C THR A 417 42.99 -48.17 -13.74
N ASP A 418 43.62 -47.24 -13.04
CA ASP A 418 43.94 -46.95 -11.63
C ASP A 418 44.93 -45.76 -11.72
N GLY A 419 44.96 -44.91 -10.68
CA GLY A 419 46.07 -44.00 -10.36
C GLY A 419 46.31 -42.82 -11.32
N GLY A 420 46.50 -41.59 -10.89
CA GLY A 420 47.07 -41.14 -9.62
C GLY A 420 48.24 -40.21 -9.93
N ASP A 421 48.20 -39.05 -9.27
CA ASP A 421 49.35 -38.32 -8.70
C ASP A 421 50.03 -37.16 -9.47
N THR A 422 49.96 -36.00 -8.77
CA THR A 422 51.03 -35.05 -8.36
C THR A 422 51.72 -34.01 -9.27
N ALA A 423 52.08 -32.94 -8.53
CA ALA A 423 53.11 -31.89 -8.69
C ALA A 423 52.65 -30.58 -9.40
N GLU A 424 52.61 -29.40 -8.77
CA GLU A 424 53.55 -28.63 -7.90
C GLU A 424 54.54 -27.74 -8.69
N GLU A 425 54.98 -26.64 -8.04
CA GLU A 425 55.90 -25.53 -8.44
C GLU A 425 55.25 -24.28 -9.08
N GLN A 426 55.23 -23.05 -8.52
CA GLN A 426 56.08 -22.19 -7.64
C GLN A 426 57.07 -21.25 -8.39
N GLU A 427 57.24 -20.04 -7.80
CA GLU A 427 58.28 -18.98 -7.98
C GLU A 427 57.97 -17.85 -9.01
N ALA A 428 57.72 -16.59 -8.59
CA ALA A 428 58.65 -15.49 -8.19
C ALA A 428 59.21 -14.69 -9.39
N GLY A 429 59.39 -13.36 -9.43
CA GLY A 429 59.23 -12.21 -8.51
C GLY A 429 59.81 -10.92 -9.16
N ALA A 430 59.68 -9.79 -8.44
CA ALA A 430 60.51 -8.55 -8.48
C ALA A 430 60.42 -7.58 -9.69
N THR A 431 60.60 -6.24 -9.65
CA THR A 431 60.72 -5.14 -8.66
C THR A 431 60.92 -3.81 -9.46
N ALA A 432 60.69 -2.66 -8.79
CA ALA A 432 61.34 -1.33 -8.97
C ALA A 432 60.76 -0.38 -10.04
N ASP A 433 60.78 0.95 -9.93
CA ASP A 433 61.02 1.96 -8.87
C ASP A 433 60.90 3.35 -9.56
N THR A 434 60.85 4.42 -8.77
CA THR A 434 60.99 5.87 -9.04
C THR A 434 59.70 6.61 -9.39
N GLY A 435 59.30 7.71 -8.72
CA GLY A 435 59.90 8.49 -7.65
C GLY A 435 59.70 10.01 -7.90
N THR A 436 59.29 10.74 -6.85
CA THR A 436 59.60 12.18 -6.60
C THR A 436 58.78 13.23 -7.40
N ALA A 437 58.32 14.37 -6.87
CA ALA A 437 58.03 14.94 -5.54
C ALA A 437 57.43 16.35 -5.74
N ALA A 438 56.78 16.88 -4.70
CA ALA A 438 56.87 18.28 -4.19
C ALA A 438 56.47 19.46 -5.12
N ASP A 439 55.92 20.60 -4.68
CA ASP A 439 55.47 21.18 -3.41
C ASP A 439 54.93 22.60 -3.73
N ALA A 440 54.11 23.13 -2.81
CA ALA A 440 53.99 24.53 -2.37
C ALA A 440 53.26 25.61 -3.21
N SER A 441 52.22 26.14 -2.52
CA SER A 441 51.89 27.57 -2.30
C SER A 441 51.37 28.38 -3.49
N THR A 442 50.47 29.37 -3.40
CA THR A 442 50.05 30.37 -2.39
C THR A 442 48.66 30.89 -2.83
N ASP A 443 47.68 31.05 -1.94
CA ASP A 443 47.24 32.34 -1.35
C ASP A 443 46.86 33.45 -2.36
N THR A 444 45.55 33.76 -2.48
CA THR A 444 45.01 35.15 -2.40
C THR A 444 43.47 35.16 -2.51
N GLN A 445 42.86 35.86 -1.54
CA GLN A 445 41.51 36.46 -1.60
C GLN A 445 41.34 37.36 -2.84
N ASP A 446 40.14 37.50 -3.39
CA ASP A 446 39.37 38.77 -3.36
C ASP A 446 37.98 38.66 -4.03
N ASP A 447 37.01 39.38 -3.45
CA ASP A 447 35.76 39.98 -3.98
C ASP A 447 34.89 39.19 -5.00
N GLY A 448 33.60 38.95 -4.76
CA GLY A 448 32.58 39.95 -4.44
C GLY A 448 32.04 40.60 -5.72
N ILE A 449 30.82 40.25 -6.15
CA ILE A 449 29.77 41.14 -6.70
C ILE A 449 28.54 40.31 -7.12
N GLU A 450 27.39 40.87 -6.73
CA GLU A 450 26.00 40.58 -7.04
C GLU A 450 25.70 40.30 -8.53
N ASN A 451 24.80 39.36 -8.80
CA ASN A 451 23.42 39.68 -9.23
C ASN A 451 22.49 38.46 -9.08
#